data_AF-A0A090WFD7-F1
#
_entry.id   AF-A0A090WFD7-F1
#
_cell.length_a   1.000
_cell.length_b   1.000
_cell.length_c   1.000
_cell.angle_alpha   90.00
_cell.angle_beta   90.00
_cell.angle_gamma   90.00
#
_symmetry.space_group_name_H-M   'P 1'
#
loop_
_entity.id
_entity.type
_entity.pdbx_description
1 polymer ?
#
loop_
_entity_poly.entity_id
_entity_poly.type
_entity_poly.pdbx_seq_one_letter_code
_entity_poly.pdbx_strand_id
1 'polypeptide(L)'
;MKKILLIWVLAIAITSCKEAQKEIEITKETTKVTDVIDLESISEFTAAIEMAHKKDAFLDKDAVQYDFSVAFGGNTIFEGVITQETDGSMIHMVKNDGSVIVFDGDKVFASNEADLTNPMTRFHIFTWPYFFSMPYKLNDGGTIWQDEKAMTWGDTTFPTARLSFENGVGDTSEDWYEVYKNPETNVLAGVAYIVSYGKGVEAAEKEPHAAKYNELTMVDGVPFATNWSFHNWNPQDGYTNQIGLATIKNIQFVNKEDSFYAQPDGAGEVAMPGE
;
A
#
# COMPACT_ATOMS: atom_id res chain seq x y z
N MET A 1 -92.31 -46.66 31.51
CA MET A 1 -91.37 -45.92 32.36
C MET A 1 -90.32 -45.24 31.49
N LYS A 2 -90.30 -43.91 31.50
CA LYS A 2 -89.14 -42.98 31.46
C LYS A 2 -89.56 -41.70 30.72
N LYS A 3 -89.36 -40.61 31.46
CA LYS A 3 -90.01 -39.32 31.32
C LYS A 3 -89.24 -38.44 30.35
N ILE A 4 -90.02 -37.67 29.60
CA ILE A 4 -89.81 -36.36 28.99
C ILE A 4 -88.57 -35.63 29.52
N LEU A 5 -87.81 -35.00 28.63
CA LEU A 5 -87.17 -33.73 28.98
C LEU A 5 -87.10 -32.77 27.79
N LEU A 6 -87.75 -31.62 28.00
CA LEU A 6 -87.70 -30.38 27.25
C LEU A 6 -86.50 -29.55 27.74
N ILE A 7 -85.83 -28.88 26.79
CA ILE A 7 -85.36 -27.47 26.77
C ILE A 7 -85.12 -26.77 28.13
N TRP A 8 -83.92 -26.20 28.34
CA TRP A 8 -83.67 -24.75 28.51
C TRP A 8 -82.21 -24.42 28.84
N VAL A 9 -81.83 -23.23 28.37
CA VAL A 9 -80.53 -22.55 28.40
C VAL A 9 -80.01 -22.34 29.82
N LEU A 10 -78.69 -22.45 30.02
CA LEU A 10 -78.00 -21.70 31.07
C LEU A 10 -76.54 -21.40 30.68
N ALA A 11 -76.19 -20.12 30.75
CA ALA A 11 -74.84 -19.59 30.64
C ALA A 11 -74.03 -19.93 31.90
N ILE A 12 -72.73 -20.21 31.76
CA ILE A 12 -71.71 -20.00 32.81
C ILE A 12 -70.38 -19.64 32.10
N ALA A 13 -69.86 -18.46 32.42
CA ALA A 13 -68.46 -18.10 32.23
C ALA A 13 -67.71 -18.39 33.53
N ILE A 14 -66.54 -19.05 33.44
CA ILE A 14 -65.59 -19.14 34.55
C ILE A 14 -64.19 -18.92 33.99
N THR A 15 -63.57 -17.83 34.42
CA THR A 15 -62.17 -17.48 34.23
C THR A 15 -61.31 -18.24 35.24
N SER A 16 -60.20 -18.84 34.81
CA SER A 16 -59.08 -19.17 35.71
C SER A 16 -57.79 -19.39 34.92
N CYS A 17 -56.76 -18.61 35.25
CA CYS A 17 -55.41 -18.72 34.70
C CYS A 17 -54.78 -20.09 34.97
N LYS A 18 -54.11 -20.65 33.97
CA LYS A 18 -53.13 -21.72 34.17
C LYS A 18 -51.94 -21.52 33.23
N GLU A 19 -50.79 -21.47 33.87
CA GLU A 19 -49.44 -21.28 33.36
C GLU A 19 -49.12 -22.25 32.22
N ALA A 20 -48.63 -21.71 31.10
CA ALA A 20 -48.43 -22.45 29.86
C ALA A 20 -47.08 -23.16 29.82
N GLN A 21 -47.15 -24.39 29.34
CA GLN A 21 -46.12 -25.40 29.28
C GLN A 21 -45.14 -25.14 28.12
N LYS A 22 -43.87 -25.47 28.38
CA LYS A 22 -42.71 -25.39 27.51
C LYS A 22 -42.86 -26.31 26.29
N GLU A 23 -42.88 -25.73 25.09
CA GLU A 23 -42.74 -26.40 23.80
C GLU A 23 -41.35 -26.06 23.25
N ILE A 24 -40.61 -27.06 22.78
CA ILE A 24 -39.25 -26.90 22.24
C ILE A 24 -39.40 -26.41 20.81
N GLU A 25 -39.20 -25.12 20.62
CA GLU A 25 -39.13 -24.47 19.32
C GLU A 25 -37.68 -24.59 18.79
N ILE A 26 -37.52 -25.12 17.58
CA ILE A 26 -36.24 -25.10 16.86
C ILE A 26 -36.06 -23.65 16.39
N THR A 27 -35.41 -22.86 17.23
CA THR A 27 -35.01 -21.50 16.90
C THR A 27 -33.99 -21.57 15.78
N LYS A 28 -34.41 -21.15 14.58
CA LYS A 28 -33.50 -20.77 13.50
C LYS A 28 -32.78 -19.52 14.00
N GLU A 29 -31.69 -19.71 14.74
CA GLU A 29 -30.75 -18.63 15.03
C GLU A 29 -30.29 -18.10 13.68
N THR A 30 -30.89 -16.98 13.29
CA THR A 30 -30.30 -16.12 12.28
C THR A 30 -29.15 -15.44 13.00
N THR A 31 -28.05 -16.17 13.14
CA THR A 31 -26.76 -15.57 13.45
C THR A 31 -26.54 -14.59 12.32
N LYS A 32 -26.81 -13.31 12.59
CA LYS A 32 -26.12 -12.24 11.88
C LYS A 32 -24.66 -12.45 12.23
N VAL A 33 -24.00 -13.29 11.43
CA VAL A 33 -22.57 -13.17 11.19
C VAL A 33 -22.46 -11.83 10.50
N THR A 34 -22.38 -10.80 11.33
CA THR A 34 -21.71 -9.59 10.92
C THR A 34 -20.26 -10.06 10.87
N ASP A 35 -19.85 -10.61 9.73
CA ASP A 35 -18.46 -10.52 9.32
C ASP A 35 -18.24 -9.02 9.17
N VAL A 36 -17.95 -8.38 10.30
CA VAL A 36 -17.18 -7.16 10.29
C VAL A 36 -15.81 -7.66 9.89
N ILE A 37 -15.58 -7.76 8.59
CA ILE A 37 -14.24 -7.58 8.06
C ILE A 37 -13.83 -6.25 8.70
N ASP A 38 -12.84 -6.31 9.56
CA ASP A 38 -12.18 -5.13 10.09
C ASP A 38 -11.46 -4.48 8.90
N LEU A 39 -12.25 -3.83 8.05
CA LEU A 39 -11.77 -2.77 7.20
C LEU A 39 -11.36 -1.71 8.21
N GLU A 40 -10.10 -1.71 8.62
CA GLU A 40 -9.49 -0.58 9.31
C GLU A 40 -10.04 0.68 8.63
N SER A 41 -10.74 1.50 9.40
CA SER A 41 -11.47 2.62 8.82
C SER A 41 -10.48 3.52 8.11
N ILE A 42 -10.55 3.56 6.78
CA ILE A 42 -9.71 4.41 5.94
C ILE A 42 -9.73 5.82 6.53
N SER A 43 -8.58 6.31 6.96
CA SER A 43 -8.47 7.62 7.62
C SER A 43 -8.79 8.74 6.63
N GLU A 44 -9.34 9.86 7.11
CA GLU A 44 -9.49 11.06 6.27
C GLU A 44 -8.13 11.54 5.73
N PHE A 45 -7.05 11.29 6.46
CA PHE A 45 -5.69 11.63 6.04
C PHE A 45 -5.29 10.90 4.76
N THR A 46 -5.37 9.56 4.76
CA THR A 46 -4.98 8.72 3.62
C THR A 46 -5.96 8.85 2.46
N ALA A 47 -7.27 8.88 2.74
CA ALA A 47 -8.31 9.07 1.72
C ALA A 47 -8.11 10.37 0.92
N ALA A 48 -7.75 11.47 1.60
CA ALA A 48 -7.51 12.74 0.94
C ALA A 48 -6.33 12.67 -0.04
N ILE A 49 -5.26 11.95 0.31
CA ILE A 49 -4.09 11.77 -0.55
C ILE A 49 -4.45 10.90 -1.76
N GLU A 50 -5.06 9.74 -1.54
CA GLU A 50 -5.45 8.82 -2.62
C GLU A 50 -6.42 9.47 -3.60
N MET A 51 -7.38 10.27 -3.10
CA MET A 51 -8.31 11.03 -3.93
C MET A 51 -7.62 12.15 -4.73
N ALA A 52 -6.66 12.86 -4.11
CA ALA A 52 -5.88 13.88 -4.80
C ALA A 52 -5.07 13.29 -5.96
N HIS A 53 -4.57 12.05 -5.80
CA HIS A 53 -3.82 11.36 -6.83
C HIS A 53 -4.66 10.52 -7.78
N LYS A 54 -5.99 10.46 -7.63
CA LYS A 54 -6.85 9.66 -8.53
C LYS A 54 -6.51 8.16 -8.48
N LYS A 55 -6.33 7.60 -7.28
CA LYS A 55 -6.07 6.16 -7.06
C LYS A 55 -6.95 5.25 -7.91
N ASP A 56 -8.26 5.46 -7.93
CA ASP A 56 -9.18 4.63 -8.73
C ASP A 56 -8.85 4.67 -10.23
N ALA A 57 -8.49 5.83 -10.77
CA ALA A 57 -8.13 5.97 -12.19
C ALA A 57 -6.75 5.36 -12.50
N PHE A 58 -5.84 5.33 -11.53
CA PHE A 58 -4.56 4.65 -11.63
C PHE A 58 -4.75 3.13 -11.62
N LEU A 59 -5.54 2.60 -10.67
CA LEU A 59 -5.80 1.17 -10.53
C LEU A 59 -6.74 0.59 -11.61
N ASP A 60 -7.44 1.43 -12.37
CA ASP A 60 -8.19 1.03 -13.58
C ASP A 60 -7.28 0.68 -14.77
N LYS A 61 -5.97 0.92 -14.66
CA LYS A 61 -4.98 0.60 -15.70
C LYS A 61 -4.22 -0.66 -15.34
N ASP A 62 -3.91 -1.48 -16.33
CA ASP A 62 -3.16 -2.74 -16.13
C ASP A 62 -1.75 -2.45 -15.58
N ALA A 63 -0.96 -1.65 -16.30
CA ALA A 63 0.42 -1.34 -15.94
C ALA A 63 0.82 0.08 -16.32
N VAL A 64 1.91 0.55 -15.71
CA VAL A 64 2.57 1.82 -16.01
C VAL A 64 4.02 1.58 -16.37
N GLN A 65 4.50 2.25 -17.42
CA GLN A 65 5.88 2.22 -17.88
C GLN A 65 6.47 3.62 -17.86
N TYR A 66 7.73 3.74 -17.43
CA TYR A 66 8.44 5.01 -17.37
C TYR A 66 9.96 4.81 -17.41
N ASP A 67 10.65 5.82 -17.92
CA ASP A 67 12.10 5.92 -17.78
C ASP A 67 12.41 6.44 -16.38
N PHE A 68 13.34 5.80 -15.69
CA PHE A 68 13.72 6.11 -14.33
C PHE A 68 15.23 6.19 -14.19
N SER A 69 15.71 7.24 -13.53
CA SER A 69 17.12 7.38 -13.15
C SER A 69 17.21 7.92 -11.73
N VAL A 70 18.11 7.37 -10.93
CA VAL A 70 18.36 7.84 -9.56
C VAL A 70 19.86 7.88 -9.27
N ALA A 71 20.28 8.95 -8.62
CA ALA A 71 21.67 9.18 -8.23
C ALA A 71 21.78 9.67 -6.79
N PHE A 72 22.83 9.22 -6.10
CA PHE A 72 23.21 9.67 -4.76
C PHE A 72 24.70 10.03 -4.74
N GLY A 73 25.05 11.14 -4.11
CA GLY A 73 26.46 11.59 -4.04
C GLY A 73 27.13 11.80 -5.40
N GLY A 74 26.36 12.06 -6.46
CA GLY A 74 26.85 12.21 -7.83
C GLY A 74 27.01 10.91 -8.63
N ASN A 75 26.72 9.75 -8.04
CA ASN A 75 26.77 8.46 -8.72
C ASN A 75 25.35 7.99 -9.06
N THR A 76 25.10 7.69 -10.34
CA THR A 76 23.88 6.99 -10.76
C THR A 76 23.90 5.59 -10.17
N ILE A 77 22.91 5.26 -9.34
CA ILE A 77 22.80 3.93 -8.71
C ILE A 77 21.83 3.03 -9.49
N PHE A 78 20.90 3.61 -10.25
CA PHE A 78 20.04 2.90 -11.18
C PHE A 78 19.62 3.83 -12.31
N GLU A 79 19.58 3.30 -13.53
CA GLU A 79 19.01 3.97 -14.70
C GLU A 79 18.48 2.93 -15.69
N GLY A 80 17.25 3.13 -16.14
CA GLY A 80 16.58 2.20 -17.05
C GLY A 80 15.11 2.50 -17.23
N VAL A 81 14.39 1.53 -17.78
CA VAL A 81 12.93 1.55 -17.95
C VAL A 81 12.31 0.64 -16.91
N ILE A 82 11.35 1.15 -16.15
CA ILE A 82 10.54 0.37 -15.21
C ILE A 82 9.16 0.20 -15.82
N THR A 83 8.64 -1.02 -15.80
CA THR A 83 7.24 -1.35 -16.05
C THR A 83 6.72 -2.11 -14.86
N GLN A 84 5.58 -1.69 -14.31
CA GLN A 84 4.96 -2.35 -13.17
C GLN A 84 3.46 -2.39 -13.34
N GLU A 85 2.82 -3.44 -12.86
CA GLU A 85 1.37 -3.43 -12.67
C GLU A 85 0.98 -2.36 -11.66
N THR A 86 -0.21 -1.79 -11.80
CA THR A 86 -0.61 -0.64 -10.97
C THR A 86 -0.90 -1.03 -9.52
N ASP A 87 -1.29 -2.28 -9.27
CA ASP A 87 -1.31 -2.88 -7.94
C ASP A 87 0.08 -3.32 -7.46
N GLY A 88 1.09 -3.30 -8.33
CA GLY A 88 2.47 -3.67 -8.08
C GLY A 88 2.72 -5.16 -7.86
N SER A 89 1.83 -6.06 -8.30
CA SER A 89 2.09 -7.51 -8.21
C SER A 89 3.23 -7.96 -9.10
N MET A 90 3.46 -7.33 -10.25
CA MET A 90 4.57 -7.69 -11.14
C MET A 90 5.35 -6.46 -11.58
N ILE A 91 6.68 -6.63 -11.71
CA ILE A 91 7.62 -5.54 -12.02
C ILE A 91 8.67 -6.07 -13.00
N HIS A 92 8.96 -5.29 -14.03
CA HIS A 92 9.99 -5.58 -15.02
C HIS A 92 10.85 -4.35 -15.25
N MET A 93 12.15 -4.46 -14.99
CA MET A 93 13.14 -3.40 -15.15
C MET A 93 14.13 -3.76 -16.25
N VAL A 94 14.35 -2.84 -17.19
CA VAL A 94 15.37 -2.96 -18.23
C VAL A 94 16.41 -1.87 -18.03
N LYS A 95 17.65 -2.25 -17.75
CA LYS A 95 18.77 -1.32 -17.61
C LYS A 95 19.31 -0.88 -18.97
N ASN A 96 20.09 0.21 -18.98
CA ASN A 96 20.66 0.76 -20.23
C ASN A 96 21.61 -0.19 -20.97
N ASP A 97 22.22 -1.15 -20.28
CA ASP A 97 23.05 -2.20 -20.89
C ASP A 97 22.22 -3.38 -21.45
N GLY A 98 20.90 -3.32 -21.31
CA GLY A 98 19.95 -4.35 -21.72
C GLY A 98 19.76 -5.47 -20.71
N SER A 99 20.40 -5.41 -19.53
CA SER A 99 20.10 -6.40 -18.47
C SER A 99 18.70 -6.19 -17.91
N VAL A 100 18.10 -7.29 -17.47
CA VAL A 100 16.71 -7.34 -17.03
C VAL A 100 16.65 -7.84 -15.59
N ILE A 101 15.83 -7.17 -14.78
CA ILE A 101 15.45 -7.62 -13.43
C ILE A 101 13.93 -7.71 -13.39
N VAL A 102 13.39 -8.82 -12.93
CA VAL A 102 11.94 -9.09 -12.94
C VAL A 102 11.49 -9.55 -11.57
N PHE A 103 10.33 -9.08 -11.12
CA PHE A 103 9.53 -9.66 -10.05
C PHE A 103 8.25 -10.20 -10.68
N ASP A 104 8.04 -11.52 -10.59
CA ASP A 104 6.94 -12.23 -11.26
C ASP A 104 5.70 -12.40 -10.38
N GLY A 105 5.65 -11.74 -9.24
CA GLY A 105 4.61 -11.90 -8.21
C GLY A 105 4.99 -12.84 -7.07
N ASP A 106 6.09 -13.59 -7.19
CA ASP A 106 6.63 -14.45 -6.14
C ASP A 106 8.13 -14.21 -5.93
N LYS A 107 8.89 -14.28 -7.01
CA LYS A 107 10.36 -14.29 -6.99
C LYS A 107 10.95 -13.16 -7.81
N VAL A 108 12.18 -12.80 -7.44
CA VAL A 108 12.99 -11.85 -8.20
C VAL A 108 14.01 -12.61 -9.04
N PHE A 109 14.14 -12.23 -10.30
CA PHE A 109 15.11 -12.80 -11.23
C PHE A 109 15.98 -11.70 -11.84
N ALA A 110 17.23 -12.04 -12.16
CA ALA A 110 18.13 -11.15 -12.89
C ALA A 110 18.83 -11.89 -14.03
N SER A 111 18.96 -11.21 -15.18
CA SER A 111 19.48 -11.80 -16.42
C SER A 111 21.00 -11.82 -16.54
N ASN A 112 21.74 -11.24 -15.59
CA ASN A 112 23.20 -11.21 -15.61
C ASN A 112 23.82 -11.46 -14.23
N GLU A 113 25.08 -11.90 -14.22
CA GLU A 113 25.80 -12.24 -12.99
C GLU A 113 26.02 -11.03 -12.06
N ALA A 114 26.17 -9.83 -12.62
CA ALA A 114 26.42 -8.62 -11.85
C ALA A 114 25.21 -8.26 -10.98
N ASP A 115 24.00 -8.38 -11.52
CA ASP A 115 22.76 -8.11 -10.79
C ASP A 115 22.42 -9.30 -9.86
N LEU A 116 22.76 -10.55 -10.22
CA LEU A 116 22.59 -11.71 -9.33
C LEU A 116 23.42 -11.62 -8.04
N THR A 117 24.65 -11.12 -8.16
CA THR A 117 25.59 -11.04 -7.03
C THR A 117 25.53 -9.71 -6.28
N ASN A 118 24.78 -8.73 -6.79
CA ASN A 118 24.62 -7.44 -6.14
C ASN A 118 23.51 -7.50 -5.07
N PRO A 119 23.83 -7.29 -3.77
CA PRO A 119 22.84 -7.36 -2.70
C PRO A 119 21.72 -6.30 -2.81
N MET A 120 21.94 -5.24 -3.59
CA MET A 120 20.98 -4.15 -3.78
C MET A 120 20.00 -4.39 -4.94
N THR A 121 20.16 -5.46 -5.73
CA THR A 121 19.27 -5.74 -6.87
C THR A 121 17.82 -5.90 -6.44
N ARG A 122 17.57 -6.73 -5.42
CA ARG A 122 16.23 -6.94 -4.86
C ARG A 122 15.69 -5.69 -4.16
N PHE A 123 16.55 -4.90 -3.51
CA PHE A 123 16.16 -3.58 -2.99
C PHE A 123 15.67 -2.66 -4.12
N HIS A 124 16.43 -2.53 -5.21
CA HIS A 124 16.07 -1.62 -6.30
C HIS A 124 14.76 -1.99 -6.98
N ILE A 125 14.49 -3.29 -7.18
CA ILE A 125 13.25 -3.70 -7.84
C ILE A 125 12.00 -3.38 -7.02
N PHE A 126 12.10 -3.29 -5.69
CA PHE A 126 10.95 -2.95 -4.86
C PHE A 126 10.89 -1.46 -4.48
N THR A 127 12.01 -0.83 -4.13
CA THR A 127 12.00 0.52 -3.56
C THR A 127 11.56 1.59 -4.54
N TRP A 128 12.06 1.57 -5.79
CA TRP A 128 11.72 2.64 -6.74
C TRP A 128 10.27 2.55 -7.23
N PRO A 129 9.77 1.36 -7.61
CA PRO A 129 8.35 1.10 -7.79
C PRO A 129 7.47 1.53 -6.63
N TYR A 130 7.87 1.21 -5.40
CA TYR A 130 7.09 1.56 -4.22
C TYR A 130 7.00 3.08 -4.03
N PHE A 131 8.10 3.82 -4.13
CA PHE A 131 8.04 5.30 -4.09
C PHE A 131 7.22 5.89 -5.24
N PHE A 132 7.28 5.30 -6.43
CA PHE A 132 6.44 5.75 -7.55
C PHE A 132 4.95 5.57 -7.24
N SER A 133 4.57 4.43 -6.69
CA SER A 133 3.16 4.08 -6.44
C SER A 133 2.65 4.43 -5.04
N MET A 134 3.50 4.97 -4.17
CA MET A 134 3.16 5.27 -2.78
C MET A 134 1.82 6.00 -2.55
N PRO A 135 1.47 7.08 -3.27
CA PRO A 135 0.19 7.76 -3.05
C PRO A 135 -1.04 6.91 -3.39
N TYR A 136 -0.87 5.76 -4.05
CA TYR A 136 -1.92 4.83 -4.42
C TYR A 136 -1.99 3.59 -3.53
N LYS A 137 -1.02 3.40 -2.62
CA LYS A 137 -0.86 2.19 -1.80
C LYS A 137 -1.04 2.44 -0.30
N LEU A 138 -1.58 3.61 0.08
CA LEU A 138 -1.60 4.05 1.48
C LEU A 138 -2.55 3.22 2.34
N ASN A 139 -3.59 2.62 1.75
CA ASN A 139 -4.54 1.75 2.44
C ASN A 139 -4.52 0.31 1.90
N ASP A 140 -3.37 -0.16 1.42
CA ASP A 140 -3.20 -1.57 1.03
C ASP A 140 -3.24 -2.48 2.27
N GLY A 141 -3.51 -3.78 2.07
CA GLY A 141 -3.57 -4.74 3.18
C GLY A 141 -2.27 -4.77 4.00
N GLY A 142 -2.40 -4.72 5.32
CA GLY A 142 -1.27 -4.77 6.25
C GLY A 142 -0.56 -3.44 6.51
N THR A 143 -1.06 -2.31 5.98
CA THR A 143 -0.63 -0.98 6.41
C THR A 143 -1.19 -0.65 7.80
N ILE A 144 -0.40 -0.03 8.66
CA ILE A 144 -0.81 0.44 9.99
C ILE A 144 -0.52 1.94 10.09
N TRP A 145 -1.52 2.73 10.47
CA TRP A 145 -1.41 4.18 10.57
C TRP A 145 -1.50 4.69 12.01
N GLN A 146 -0.63 5.66 12.33
CA GLN A 146 -0.76 6.49 13.53
C GLN A 146 -1.61 7.74 13.25
N ASP A 147 -2.10 8.37 14.32
CA ASP A 147 -2.86 9.62 14.25
C ASP A 147 -2.09 10.73 13.52
N GLU A 148 -2.85 11.55 12.78
CA GLU A 148 -2.34 12.74 12.10
C GLU A 148 -1.76 13.75 13.13
N LYS A 149 -0.58 14.28 12.82
CA LYS A 149 0.10 15.34 13.56
C LYS A 149 0.73 16.36 12.60
N ALA A 150 0.96 17.58 13.07
CA ALA A 150 1.72 18.57 12.30
C ALA A 150 3.23 18.34 12.48
N MET A 151 3.98 18.24 11.39
CA MET A 151 5.44 18.14 11.42
C MET A 151 6.09 19.18 10.50
N THR A 152 7.33 19.56 10.82
CA THR A 152 8.15 20.44 9.98
C THR A 152 8.43 19.78 8.63
N TRP A 153 8.27 20.55 7.55
CA TRP A 153 8.59 20.17 6.19
C TRP A 153 9.17 21.37 5.44
N GLY A 154 10.50 21.51 5.46
CA GLY A 154 11.17 22.74 5.02
C GLY A 154 10.85 23.91 5.97
N ASP A 155 10.50 25.07 5.41
CA ASP A 155 10.20 26.28 6.20
C ASP A 155 8.73 26.36 6.70
N THR A 156 7.98 25.25 6.61
CA THR A 156 6.54 25.20 6.91
C THR A 156 6.17 23.92 7.66
N THR A 157 4.91 23.78 8.08
CA THR A 157 4.39 22.60 8.79
C THR A 157 3.28 21.92 8.02
N PHE A 158 3.38 20.62 7.82
CA PHE A 158 2.45 19.83 7.02
C PHE A 158 1.70 18.82 7.89
N PRO A 159 0.41 18.53 7.60
CA PRO A 159 -0.26 17.34 8.07
C PRO A 159 0.55 16.10 7.76
N THR A 160 0.84 15.30 8.77
CA THR A 160 1.73 14.14 8.68
C THR A 160 1.18 12.99 9.50
N ALA A 161 1.22 11.77 8.95
CA ALA A 161 0.90 10.57 9.70
C ALA A 161 1.98 9.51 9.47
N ARG A 162 2.22 8.68 10.48
CA ARG A 162 3.20 7.60 10.36
C ARG A 162 2.52 6.35 9.82
N LEU A 163 3.12 5.80 8.76
CA LEU A 163 2.83 4.50 8.18
C LEU A 163 3.88 3.49 8.64
N SER A 164 3.41 2.34 9.09
CA SER A 164 4.20 1.12 9.36
C SER A 164 3.45 -0.09 8.79
N PHE A 165 3.99 -1.30 8.95
CA PHE A 165 3.39 -2.50 8.36
C PHE A 165 3.24 -3.63 9.37
N GLU A 166 2.28 -4.51 9.13
CA GLU A 166 2.19 -5.80 9.80
C GLU A 166 3.42 -6.66 9.49
N ASN A 167 3.78 -7.54 10.42
CA ASN A 167 4.93 -8.44 10.23
C ASN A 167 4.76 -9.30 8.98
N GLY A 168 5.80 -9.33 8.14
CA GLY A 168 5.84 -10.13 6.90
C GLY A 168 5.22 -9.44 5.68
N VAL A 169 4.76 -8.19 5.81
CA VAL A 169 4.39 -7.36 4.66
C VAL A 169 5.65 -6.82 3.99
N GLY A 170 5.96 -7.36 2.81
CA GLY A 170 7.15 -7.02 2.04
C GLY A 170 8.46 -7.50 2.68
N ASP A 171 9.59 -7.20 2.02
CA ASP A 171 10.92 -7.61 2.47
C ASP A 171 11.36 -6.92 3.78
N THR A 172 10.81 -5.76 4.09
CA THR A 172 11.21 -4.94 5.25
C THR A 172 10.02 -4.37 6.01
N SER A 173 9.18 -5.25 6.59
CA SER A 173 8.00 -4.84 7.36
C SER A 173 8.31 -3.96 8.58
N GLU A 174 9.57 -3.93 9.04
CA GLU A 174 10.03 -3.06 10.14
C GLU A 174 10.30 -1.61 9.72
N ASP A 175 10.28 -1.31 8.41
CA ASP A 175 10.41 0.06 7.93
C ASP A 175 9.17 0.90 8.28
N TRP A 176 9.39 2.20 8.42
CA TRP A 176 8.31 3.17 8.62
C TRP A 176 8.48 4.37 7.71
N TYR A 177 7.36 5.04 7.46
CA TYR A 177 7.28 6.29 6.71
C TYR A 177 6.55 7.36 7.52
N GLU A 178 7.11 8.56 7.65
CA GLU A 178 6.34 9.75 8.03
C GLU A 178 5.85 10.39 6.73
N VAL A 179 4.54 10.34 6.47
CA VAL A 179 3.95 10.72 5.19
C VAL A 179 3.44 12.15 5.25
N TYR A 180 3.93 13.03 4.38
CA TYR A 180 3.62 14.46 4.41
C TYR A 180 2.59 14.83 3.34
N LYS A 181 1.42 15.30 3.78
CA LYS A 181 0.34 15.76 2.90
C LYS A 181 0.42 17.27 2.71
N ASN A 182 0.41 17.75 1.48
CA ASN A 182 0.34 19.17 1.19
C ASN A 182 -1.02 19.74 1.68
N PRO A 183 -1.04 20.74 2.58
CA PRO A 183 -2.28 21.19 3.23
C PRO A 183 -3.25 21.92 2.29
N GLU A 184 -2.80 22.40 1.14
CA GLU A 184 -3.63 23.14 0.18
C GLU A 184 -4.24 22.21 -0.88
N THR A 185 -3.52 21.17 -1.26
CA THR A 185 -3.86 20.32 -2.42
C THR A 185 -4.15 18.87 -2.08
N ASN A 186 -3.85 18.44 -0.85
CA ASN A 186 -3.84 17.04 -0.40
C ASN A 186 -2.88 16.11 -1.17
N VAL A 187 -2.07 16.64 -2.08
CA VAL A 187 -1.04 15.87 -2.80
C VAL A 187 0.07 15.45 -1.81
N LEU A 188 0.70 14.32 -2.08
CA LEU A 188 1.81 13.76 -1.33
C LEU A 188 3.02 14.64 -1.60
N ALA A 189 3.46 15.36 -0.59
CA ALA A 189 4.60 16.26 -0.71
C ALA A 189 5.94 15.52 -0.58
N GLY A 190 5.94 14.44 0.19
CA GLY A 190 7.12 13.66 0.50
C GLY A 190 6.87 12.65 1.59
N VAL A 191 7.88 11.84 1.82
CA VAL A 191 7.94 10.93 2.97
C VAL A 191 9.31 11.03 3.63
N ALA A 192 9.35 10.98 4.94
CA ALA A 192 10.56 10.58 5.64
C ALA A 192 10.52 9.08 5.89
N TYR A 193 11.66 8.42 5.87
CA TYR A 193 11.73 6.96 5.90
C TYR A 193 13.04 6.47 6.49
N ILE A 194 13.00 5.21 6.93
CA ILE A 194 14.18 4.41 7.21
C ILE A 194 14.29 3.30 6.17
N VAL A 195 15.49 2.73 6.04
CA VAL A 195 15.75 1.55 5.20
C VAL A 195 16.44 0.50 6.05
N SER A 196 15.70 -0.50 6.51
CA SER A 196 16.23 -1.60 7.32
C SER A 196 16.83 -2.73 6.46
N TYR A 197 16.59 -2.71 5.14
CA TYR A 197 17.08 -3.71 4.20
C TYR A 197 18.59 -3.97 4.39
N GLY A 198 18.95 -5.21 4.73
CA GLY A 198 20.33 -5.66 4.92
C GLY A 198 21.07 -5.13 6.17
N LYS A 199 20.43 -4.31 7.03
CA LYS A 199 21.07 -3.73 8.23
C LYS A 199 20.23 -3.73 9.52
N GLY A 200 18.93 -4.04 9.43
CA GLY A 200 17.99 -4.05 10.55
C GLY A 200 17.55 -2.65 11.01
N VAL A 201 16.45 -2.61 11.77
CA VAL A 201 15.77 -1.36 12.18
C VAL A 201 16.64 -0.45 13.05
N GLU A 202 17.38 -0.98 14.03
CA GLU A 202 18.20 -0.17 14.94
C GLU A 202 19.31 0.62 14.22
N ALA A 203 19.88 0.06 13.16
CA ALA A 203 20.87 0.74 12.34
C ALA A 203 20.22 1.74 11.39
N ALA A 204 19.02 1.43 10.88
CA ALA A 204 18.27 2.28 9.98
C ALA A 204 17.77 3.57 10.65
N GLU A 205 17.29 3.48 11.89
CA GLU A 205 16.77 4.63 12.65
C GLU A 205 17.83 5.68 13.04
N LYS A 206 19.12 5.34 12.92
CA LYS A 206 20.22 6.30 13.15
C LYS A 206 20.36 7.30 12.01
N GLU A 207 19.88 6.96 10.82
CA GLU A 207 20.05 7.75 9.59
C GLU A 207 18.76 7.74 8.77
N PRO A 208 17.66 8.34 9.26
CA PRO A 208 16.46 8.52 8.46
C PRO A 208 16.70 9.54 7.35
N HIS A 209 16.02 9.31 6.24
CA HIS A 209 16.09 10.16 5.06
C HIS A 209 14.69 10.65 4.67
N ALA A 210 14.62 11.55 3.71
CA ALA A 210 13.35 11.97 3.12
C ALA A 210 13.41 11.97 1.60
N ALA A 211 12.33 11.52 0.98
CA ALA A 211 12.06 11.66 -0.44
C ALA A 211 11.00 12.75 -0.61
N LYS A 212 11.34 13.84 -1.30
CA LYS A 212 10.42 14.92 -1.62
C LYS A 212 9.96 14.78 -3.07
N TYR A 213 8.65 14.76 -3.27
CA TYR A 213 8.04 14.68 -4.60
C TYR A 213 7.90 16.09 -5.18
N ASN A 214 8.60 16.34 -6.28
CA ASN A 214 8.63 17.61 -6.99
C ASN A 214 8.02 17.45 -8.38
N GLU A 215 7.47 18.56 -8.90
CA GLU A 215 6.99 18.68 -10.28
C GLU A 215 5.95 17.61 -10.67
N LEU A 216 4.67 17.94 -10.53
CA LEU A 216 3.61 17.07 -10.99
C LEU A 216 3.31 17.27 -12.47
N THR A 217 3.14 16.17 -13.19
CA THR A 217 2.55 16.15 -14.53
C THR A 217 1.30 15.26 -14.54
N MET A 218 0.36 15.55 -15.44
CA MET A 218 -0.82 14.71 -15.63
C MET A 218 -0.59 13.78 -16.82
N VAL A 219 -0.80 12.48 -16.63
CA VAL A 219 -0.84 11.47 -17.70
C VAL A 219 -2.17 10.75 -17.62
N ASP A 220 -2.96 10.82 -18.68
CA ASP A 220 -4.32 10.27 -18.76
C ASP A 220 -5.21 10.58 -17.55
N GLY A 221 -5.05 11.79 -16.99
CA GLY A 221 -5.84 12.26 -15.85
C GLY A 221 -5.30 11.86 -14.46
N VAL A 222 -4.16 11.17 -14.39
CA VAL A 222 -3.48 10.78 -13.15
C VAL A 222 -2.22 11.65 -12.94
N PRO A 223 -2.03 12.29 -11.75
CA PRO A 223 -0.85 13.08 -11.43
C PRO A 223 0.35 12.22 -11.04
N PHE A 224 1.51 12.52 -11.60
CA PHE A 224 2.78 11.87 -11.26
C PHE A 224 3.86 12.90 -10.97
N ALA A 225 4.64 12.67 -9.91
CA ALA A 225 5.85 13.44 -9.65
C ALA A 225 6.98 12.99 -10.60
N THR A 226 7.54 13.92 -11.36
CA THR A 226 8.60 13.63 -12.35
C THR A 226 10.02 13.83 -11.82
N ASN A 227 10.13 14.39 -10.61
CA ASN A 227 11.40 14.64 -9.95
C ASN A 227 11.29 14.35 -8.46
N TRP A 228 12.19 13.53 -7.91
CA TRP A 228 12.28 13.36 -6.46
C TRP A 228 13.64 13.83 -5.97
N SER A 229 13.65 14.66 -4.92
CA SER A 229 14.90 15.00 -4.24
C SER A 229 14.99 14.20 -2.94
N PHE A 230 16.14 13.57 -2.72
CA PHE A 230 16.41 12.81 -1.49
C PHE A 230 17.24 13.65 -0.53
N HIS A 231 16.92 13.59 0.76
CA HIS A 231 17.51 14.44 1.79
C HIS A 231 17.85 13.64 3.05
N ASN A 232 18.78 14.15 3.85
CA ASN A 232 18.83 13.81 5.27
C ASN A 232 17.56 14.35 5.96
N TRP A 233 17.09 13.67 7.00
CA TRP A 233 15.88 14.09 7.70
C TRP A 233 16.03 14.02 9.23
N ASN A 234 15.35 14.91 9.93
CA ASN A 234 15.11 14.76 11.37
C ASN A 234 13.73 15.34 11.76
N PRO A 235 13.14 14.92 12.89
CA PRO A 235 11.79 15.36 13.28
C PRO A 235 11.66 16.86 13.53
N GLN A 236 12.73 17.55 13.91
CA GLN A 236 12.72 18.98 14.26
C GLN A 236 12.71 19.87 13.01
N ASP A 237 13.58 19.56 12.05
CA ASP A 237 13.85 20.40 10.87
C ASP A 237 13.15 19.88 9.60
N GLY A 238 12.61 18.65 9.62
CA GLY A 238 12.09 18.00 8.42
C GLY A 238 13.23 17.56 7.49
N TYR A 239 13.06 17.76 6.18
CA TYR A 239 14.13 17.48 5.22
C TYR A 239 15.21 18.57 5.28
N THR A 240 16.47 18.15 5.16
CA THR A 240 17.65 19.04 5.27
C THR A 240 18.50 18.97 4.00
N ASN A 241 19.78 18.61 4.12
CA ASN A 241 20.72 18.55 3.01
C ASN A 241 20.23 17.55 1.96
N GLN A 242 20.20 17.97 0.69
CA GLN A 242 19.94 17.07 -0.42
C GLN A 242 21.14 16.13 -0.63
N ILE A 243 20.86 14.84 -0.73
CA ILE A 243 21.84 13.75 -0.89
C ILE A 243 21.66 12.97 -2.19
N GLY A 244 20.50 13.11 -2.84
CA GLY A 244 20.19 12.41 -4.08
C GLY A 244 19.09 13.05 -4.91
N LEU A 245 18.88 12.49 -6.09
CA LEU A 245 17.89 12.92 -7.06
C LEU A 245 17.40 11.72 -7.87
N ALA A 246 16.09 11.59 -8.04
CA ALA A 246 15.48 10.74 -9.06
C ALA A 246 14.79 11.59 -10.13
N THR A 247 14.82 11.12 -11.36
CA THR A 247 14.12 11.72 -12.51
C THR A 247 13.29 10.65 -13.19
N ILE A 248 12.05 11.00 -13.49
CA ILE A 248 11.06 10.13 -14.12
C ILE A 248 10.58 10.80 -15.41
N LYS A 249 10.60 10.06 -16.52
CA LYS A 249 10.22 10.56 -17.85
C LYS A 249 9.38 9.54 -18.59
N ASN A 250 8.75 9.98 -19.67
CA ASN A 250 8.04 9.13 -20.63
C ASN A 250 7.02 8.18 -19.96
N ILE A 251 6.33 8.69 -18.93
CA ILE A 251 5.30 7.94 -18.21
C ILE A 251 4.14 7.65 -19.16
N GLN A 252 3.75 6.39 -19.27
CA GLN A 252 2.63 5.93 -20.07
C GLN A 252 1.97 4.72 -19.43
N PHE A 253 0.64 4.63 -19.51
CA PHE A 253 -0.07 3.40 -19.19
C PHE A 253 0.06 2.41 -20.36
N VAL A 254 0.27 1.15 -20.03
CA VAL A 254 0.50 0.07 -20.99
C VAL A 254 -0.25 -1.18 -20.56
N ASN A 255 -0.56 -2.04 -21.52
CA ASN A 255 -1.11 -3.36 -21.26
C ASN A 255 -0.02 -4.38 -21.57
N LYS A 256 0.25 -5.29 -20.63
CA LYS A 256 1.26 -6.34 -20.74
C LYS A 256 0.63 -7.66 -20.34
N GLU A 257 0.88 -8.69 -21.13
CA GLU A 257 0.54 -10.07 -20.76
C GLU A 257 1.50 -10.54 -19.66
N ASP A 258 1.06 -11.45 -18.78
CA ASP A 258 1.88 -12.02 -17.68
C ASP A 258 3.25 -12.51 -18.15
N SER A 259 3.32 -13.06 -19.38
CA SER A 259 4.58 -13.53 -19.99
C SER A 259 5.66 -12.44 -20.13
N PHE A 260 5.30 -11.16 -20.08
CA PHE A 260 6.24 -10.05 -20.05
C PHE A 260 7.01 -9.97 -18.73
N TYR A 261 6.43 -10.46 -17.64
CA TYR A 261 7.02 -10.54 -16.30
C TYR A 261 7.55 -11.95 -15.99
N ALA A 262 7.67 -12.82 -17.00
CA ALA A 262 8.29 -14.11 -16.81
C ALA A 262 9.81 -13.98 -16.61
N GLN A 263 10.40 -14.94 -15.90
CA GLN A 263 11.85 -15.11 -15.79
C GLN A 263 12.52 -15.10 -17.19
N PRO A 264 13.49 -14.21 -17.44
CA PRO A 264 14.24 -14.20 -18.70
C PRO A 264 15.07 -15.48 -18.90
N ASP A 265 15.32 -15.87 -20.16
CA ASP A 265 16.18 -17.01 -20.47
C ASP A 265 17.57 -16.86 -19.83
N GLY A 266 17.99 -17.87 -19.07
CA GLY A 266 19.28 -17.87 -18.38
C GLY A 266 19.36 -16.95 -17.16
N ALA A 267 18.26 -16.32 -16.75
CA ALA A 267 18.22 -15.56 -15.51
C ALA A 267 18.33 -16.47 -14.28
N GLY A 268 18.99 -15.97 -13.23
CA GLY A 268 19.01 -16.60 -11.92
C GLY A 268 18.03 -15.92 -10.96
N GLU A 269 17.71 -16.61 -9.87
CA GLU A 269 16.92 -16.03 -8.76
C GLU A 269 17.79 -15.11 -7.91
N VAL A 270 17.25 -13.94 -7.55
CA VAL A 270 17.86 -12.97 -6.63
C VAL A 270 17.23 -13.15 -5.25
N ALA A 271 17.94 -13.84 -4.37
CA ALA A 271 17.49 -14.11 -3.01
C ALA A 271 17.49 -12.86 -2.13
N MET A 272 16.74 -12.91 -1.03
CA MET A 272 16.81 -11.88 0.00
C MET A 272 18.15 -11.96 0.75
N PRO A 273 18.82 -10.84 1.06
CA PRO A 273 20.07 -10.88 1.81
C PRO A 273 19.89 -11.53 3.18
N GLY A 274 20.66 -12.58 3.45
CA GLY A 274 20.62 -13.31 4.71
C GLY A 274 19.86 -14.64 4.67
N GLU A 275 19.27 -15.00 3.52
CA GLU A 275 18.78 -16.35 3.21
C GLU A 275 19.89 -17.29 2.69
#